data_AF-A0A9D3WY44-F1
#
_entry.id   AF-A0A9D3WY44-F1
#
_cell.length_a   1.000
_cell.length_b   1.000
_cell.length_c   1.000
_cell.angle_alpha   90.00
_cell.angle_beta   90.00
_cell.angle_gamma   90.00
#
_symmetry.space_group_name_H-M   'P 1'
#
loop_
_entity.id
_entity.type
_entity.pdbx_description
1 polymer ?
#
loop_
_entity_poly.entity_id
_entity_poly.type
_entity_poly.pdbx_seq_one_letter_code
_entity_poly.pdbx_strand_id
1 'polypeptide(L)'
;MTLDGDLVVKDSGNKKIQLFSPDGCYKHRFSYGSEPRKGLGDVACTQDGLLLVTDGSKAIKVFFKDGEMIHQLKSPKMDWNHSYRMAILKCNDIAVTDWTDGGKVHIIEVDWRMNAILKMNVIDGFHRLEHITVNKSEEILVTEGQLFGKYQGCCLKIMDSERILKKAIGP
;
A
#
# COMPACT_ATOMS: atom_id res chain seq x y z
N MET A 1 -5.08 -3.20 -10.35
CA MET A 1 -5.68 -4.20 -11.26
C MET A 1 -5.12 -5.57 -10.90
N THR A 2 -5.85 -6.65 -11.18
CA THR A 2 -5.31 -8.02 -11.05
C THR A 2 -4.44 -8.39 -12.25
N LEU A 3 -3.77 -9.55 -12.20
CA LEU A 3 -3.02 -10.10 -13.34
C LEU A 3 -3.88 -10.25 -14.61
N ASP A 4 -5.13 -10.66 -14.47
CA ASP A 4 -6.07 -10.80 -15.61
C ASP A 4 -6.62 -9.46 -16.12
N GLY A 5 -6.13 -8.32 -15.60
CA GLY A 5 -6.58 -6.99 -15.97
C GLY A 5 -7.83 -6.49 -15.23
N ASP A 6 -8.48 -7.32 -14.39
CA ASP A 6 -9.66 -6.86 -13.64
C ASP A 6 -9.35 -5.65 -12.76
N LEU A 7 -10.30 -4.71 -12.74
CA LEU A 7 -10.30 -3.56 -11.84
C LEU A 7 -10.67 -4.03 -10.44
N VAL A 8 -9.88 -3.62 -9.45
CA VAL A 8 -10.10 -3.95 -8.04
C VAL A 8 -10.42 -2.66 -7.30
N VAL A 9 -11.60 -2.62 -6.69
CA VAL A 9 -12.10 -1.45 -5.98
C VAL A 9 -12.26 -1.80 -4.51
N LYS A 10 -11.59 -1.05 -3.65
CA LYS A 10 -11.83 -1.10 -2.21
C LYS A 10 -12.93 -0.10 -1.83
N ASP A 11 -14.14 -0.62 -1.70
CA ASP A 11 -15.28 0.13 -1.20
C ASP A 11 -15.21 0.24 0.33
N SER A 12 -14.53 1.30 0.78
CA SER A 12 -14.20 1.46 2.20
C SER A 12 -15.42 1.68 3.09
N GLY A 13 -16.44 2.38 2.57
CA GLY A 13 -17.69 2.63 3.30
C GLY A 13 -18.49 1.35 3.53
N ASN A 14 -18.49 0.44 2.54
CA ASN A 14 -19.22 -0.82 2.63
C ASN A 14 -18.38 -2.02 3.06
N LYS A 15 -17.10 -1.81 3.39
CA LYS A 15 -16.16 -2.84 3.86
C LYS A 15 -16.00 -4.01 2.89
N LYS A 16 -15.96 -3.70 1.60
CA LYS A 16 -15.92 -4.68 0.50
C LYS A 16 -14.77 -4.42 -0.47
N ILE A 17 -14.22 -5.50 -1.00
CA ILE A 17 -13.49 -5.49 -2.26
C ILE A 17 -14.49 -5.89 -3.35
N GLN A 18 -14.49 -5.13 -4.45
CA GLN A 18 -15.30 -5.38 -5.62
C GLN A 18 -14.39 -5.55 -6.83
N LEU A 19 -14.66 -6.55 -7.65
CA LEU A 19 -13.94 -6.81 -8.88
C LEU A 19 -14.84 -6.52 -10.08
N PHE A 20 -14.26 -5.81 -11.04
CA PHE A 20 -14.89 -5.50 -12.33
C PHE A 20 -13.93 -5.92 -13.44
N SER A 21 -14.46 -6.30 -14.59
CA SER A 21 -13.65 -6.46 -15.79
C SER A 21 -13.08 -5.12 -16.28
N PRO A 22 -12.09 -5.11 -17.18
CA PRO A 22 -11.48 -3.88 -17.68
C PRO A 22 -12.46 -2.90 -18.35
N ASP A 23 -13.57 -3.41 -18.90
CA ASP A 23 -14.66 -2.63 -19.50
C ASP A 23 -15.68 -2.10 -18.46
N GLY A 24 -15.47 -2.40 -17.16
CA GLY A 24 -16.30 -1.91 -16.06
C GLY A 24 -17.47 -2.82 -15.68
N CYS A 25 -17.62 -4.00 -16.30
CA CYS A 25 -18.68 -4.93 -15.90
C CYS A 25 -18.39 -5.56 -14.53
N TYR A 26 -19.38 -5.57 -13.64
CA TYR A 26 -19.25 -6.18 -12.32
C TYR A 26 -19.05 -7.70 -12.41
N LYS A 27 -18.09 -8.24 -11.64
CA LYS A 27 -17.82 -9.68 -11.55
C LYS A 27 -18.30 -10.24 -10.22
N HIS A 28 -17.66 -9.85 -9.12
CA HIS A 28 -18.01 -10.29 -7.78
C HIS A 28 -17.48 -9.35 -6.70
N ARG A 29 -17.80 -9.66 -5.44
CA ARG A 29 -17.35 -8.91 -4.27
C ARG A 29 -17.17 -9.83 -3.07
N PHE A 30 -16.31 -9.41 -2.15
CA PHE A 30 -16.12 -10.07 -0.86
C PHE A 30 -15.86 -9.02 0.23
N SER A 31 -16.10 -9.39 1.49
CA SER A 31 -15.78 -8.51 2.62
C SER A 31 -14.31 -8.66 3.01
N TYR A 32 -13.65 -7.54 3.32
CA TYR A 32 -12.30 -7.57 3.88
C TYR A 32 -12.29 -7.43 5.42
N GLY A 33 -13.45 -7.47 6.09
CA GLY A 33 -13.57 -7.48 7.55
C GLY A 33 -14.34 -6.29 8.16
N SER A 34 -14.49 -6.29 9.50
CA SER A 34 -15.56 -5.55 10.20
C SER A 34 -15.14 -4.32 11.02
N GLU A 35 -13.86 -4.07 11.28
CA GLU A 35 -13.45 -3.02 12.24
C GLU A 35 -13.37 -1.63 11.60
N PRO A 36 -14.17 -0.64 12.04
CA PRO A 36 -14.05 0.73 11.58
C PRO A 36 -12.84 1.38 12.26
N ARG A 37 -11.70 1.41 11.57
CA ARG A 37 -10.55 2.22 12.00
C ARG A 37 -10.41 3.43 11.09
N LYS A 38 -9.86 4.50 11.65
CA LYS A 38 -9.73 5.85 11.06
C LYS A 38 -8.72 5.92 9.89
N GLY A 39 -8.50 4.83 9.15
CA GLY A 39 -7.50 4.76 8.08
C GLY A 39 -8.12 4.55 6.71
N LEU A 40 -7.74 5.39 5.75
CA LEU A 40 -8.04 5.23 4.32
C LEU A 40 -7.06 4.22 3.71
N GLY A 41 -7.08 2.96 4.15
CA GLY A 41 -6.16 1.95 3.60
C GLY A 41 -6.40 1.65 2.11
N ASP A 42 -5.64 0.72 1.56
CA ASP A 42 -5.53 0.49 0.11
C ASP A 42 -5.79 -0.97 -0.27
N VAL A 43 -5.83 -1.23 -1.59
CA VAL A 43 -5.78 -2.57 -2.18
C VAL A 43 -4.74 -2.63 -3.30
N ALA A 44 -3.91 -3.67 -3.29
CA ALA A 44 -2.94 -3.93 -4.35
C ALA A 44 -2.96 -5.42 -4.73
N CYS A 45 -2.50 -5.72 -5.95
CA CYS A 45 -2.34 -7.10 -6.41
C CYS A 45 -0.86 -7.42 -6.56
N THR A 46 -0.43 -8.54 -5.99
CA THR A 46 0.93 -9.05 -6.12
C THR A 46 1.18 -9.63 -7.51
N GLN A 47 2.45 -9.85 -7.84
CA GLN A 47 2.88 -10.40 -9.13
C GLN A 47 2.44 -11.86 -9.36
N ASP A 48 2.05 -12.56 -8.29
CA ASP A 48 1.49 -13.91 -8.26
C ASP A 48 -0.05 -13.92 -8.09
N GLY A 49 -0.70 -12.76 -8.12
CA GLY A 49 -2.16 -12.66 -8.23
C GLY A 49 -2.92 -12.62 -6.91
N LEU A 50 -2.23 -12.53 -5.77
CA LEU A 50 -2.86 -12.33 -4.47
C LEU A 50 -3.32 -10.88 -4.32
N LEU A 51 -4.39 -10.67 -3.58
CA LEU A 51 -4.90 -9.35 -3.22
C LEU A 51 -4.47 -9.00 -1.80
N LEU A 52 -3.76 -7.88 -1.67
CA LEU A 52 -3.36 -7.32 -0.39
C LEU A 52 -4.29 -6.17 -0.04
N VAL A 53 -4.80 -6.16 1.18
CA VAL A 53 -5.70 -5.13 1.67
C VAL A 53 -5.19 -4.55 2.98
N THR A 54 -5.05 -3.23 3.04
CA THR A 54 -4.88 -2.49 4.29
C THR A 54 -6.17 -1.75 4.61
N ASP A 55 -6.55 -1.68 5.88
CA ASP A 55 -7.85 -1.12 6.31
C ASP A 55 -7.74 -0.20 7.54
N GLY A 56 -6.56 0.39 7.74
CA GLY A 56 -6.27 1.18 8.95
C GLY A 56 -5.99 0.34 10.20
N SER A 57 -6.01 -0.99 10.10
CA SER A 57 -5.41 -1.85 11.11
C SER A 57 -3.89 -1.91 10.96
N LYS A 58 -3.21 -2.36 12.03
CA LYS A 58 -1.78 -2.69 12.05
C LYS A 58 -1.54 -4.08 11.44
N ALA A 59 -2.08 -4.28 10.25
CA ALA A 59 -2.00 -5.54 9.51
C ALA A 59 -2.16 -5.30 8.00
N ILE A 60 -1.61 -6.22 7.21
CA ILE A 60 -1.94 -6.37 5.79
C ILE A 60 -2.66 -7.71 5.63
N LYS A 61 -3.88 -7.68 5.12
CA LYS A 61 -4.68 -8.88 4.88
C LYS A 61 -4.39 -9.41 3.47
N VAL A 62 -4.17 -10.71 3.36
CA VAL A 62 -3.83 -11.40 2.11
C VAL A 62 -5.02 -12.25 1.71
N PHE A 63 -5.50 -12.09 0.48
CA PHE A 63 -6.65 -12.78 -0.07
C PHE A 63 -6.33 -13.43 -1.40
N PHE A 64 -6.98 -14.55 -1.68
CA PHE A 64 -7.21 -14.98 -3.06
C PHE A 64 -8.19 -14.03 -3.76
N LYS A 65 -8.18 -14.06 -5.09
CA LYS A 65 -9.03 -13.21 -5.92
C LYS A 65 -10.53 -13.51 -5.75
N ASP A 66 -10.89 -14.74 -5.41
CA ASP A 66 -12.26 -15.16 -5.12
C ASP A 66 -12.80 -14.60 -3.78
N GLY A 67 -11.91 -14.08 -2.93
CA GLY A 67 -12.24 -13.48 -1.65
C GLY A 67 -11.93 -14.35 -0.43
N GLU A 68 -11.38 -15.54 -0.60
CA GLU A 68 -10.88 -16.34 0.53
C GLU A 68 -9.66 -15.66 1.16
N MET A 69 -9.70 -15.43 2.48
CA MET A 69 -8.57 -14.85 3.21
C MET A 69 -7.53 -15.93 3.51
N ILE A 70 -6.31 -15.72 3.04
CA ILE A 70 -5.19 -16.63 3.25
C ILE A 70 -4.54 -16.37 4.61
N HIS A 71 -4.15 -15.12 4.86
CA HIS A 71 -3.39 -14.75 6.04
C HIS A 71 -3.48 -13.25 6.37
N GLN A 72 -2.93 -12.85 7.52
CA GLN A 72 -2.71 -11.46 7.88
C GLN A 72 -1.26 -11.25 8.30
N LEU A 73 -0.51 -10.48 7.51
CA LEU A 73 0.83 -10.06 7.87
C LEU A 73 0.74 -9.03 8.99
N LYS A 74 1.31 -9.38 10.15
CA LYS A 74 1.33 -8.55 11.37
C LYS A 74 2.72 -8.60 12.00
N SER A 75 3.11 -7.51 12.63
CA SER A 75 4.32 -7.44 13.43
C SER A 75 4.13 -6.42 14.55
N PRO A 76 4.70 -6.64 15.74
CA PRO A 76 4.76 -5.61 16.78
C PRO A 76 5.47 -4.33 16.31
N LYS A 77 6.35 -4.43 15.30
CA LYS A 77 7.04 -3.29 14.66
C LYS A 77 6.16 -2.53 13.67
N MET A 78 4.97 -3.02 13.37
CA MET A 78 3.99 -2.37 12.50
C MET A 78 3.22 -1.34 13.32
N ASP A 79 3.84 -0.18 13.52
CA ASP A 79 3.40 0.83 14.47
C ASP A 79 2.51 1.93 13.85
N TRP A 80 2.33 1.90 12.53
CA TRP A 80 1.52 2.88 11.82
C TRP A 80 0.12 3.05 12.41
N ASN A 81 -0.33 4.31 12.51
CA ASN A 81 -1.68 4.59 12.99
C ASN A 81 -2.68 4.72 11.84
N HIS A 82 -2.21 5.14 10.65
CA HIS A 82 -3.05 5.36 9.48
C HIS A 82 -2.36 4.89 8.20
N SER A 83 -2.53 3.62 7.83
CA SER A 83 -2.10 3.16 6.50
C SER A 83 -2.97 3.79 5.40
N TYR A 84 -2.33 4.29 4.34
CA TYR A 84 -3.01 5.02 3.24
C TYR A 84 -2.88 4.36 1.88
N ARG A 85 -1.66 4.24 1.36
CA ARG A 85 -1.36 3.73 0.03
C ARG A 85 -0.35 2.61 0.09
N MET A 86 -0.43 1.71 -0.87
CA MET A 86 0.42 0.53 -0.94
C MET A 86 1.01 0.36 -2.35
N ALA A 87 2.29 0.02 -2.41
CA ALA A 87 2.94 -0.40 -3.64
C ALA A 87 3.56 -1.79 -3.45
N ILE A 88 3.44 -2.63 -4.48
CA ILE A 88 4.12 -3.92 -4.54
C ILE A 88 5.48 -3.71 -5.19
N LEU A 89 6.52 -4.13 -4.49
CA LEU A 89 7.91 -4.02 -4.90
C LEU A 89 8.37 -5.36 -5.53
N LYS A 90 9.66 -5.47 -5.82
CA LYS A 90 10.28 -6.74 -6.25
C LYS A 90 10.00 -7.84 -5.23
N CYS A 91 9.91 -9.09 -5.71
CA CYS A 91 9.67 -10.27 -4.87
C CYS A 91 8.38 -10.21 -4.05
N ASN A 92 7.42 -9.37 -4.45
CA ASN A 92 6.21 -9.07 -3.70
C ASN A 92 6.46 -8.49 -2.31
N ASP A 93 7.61 -7.83 -2.09
CA ASP A 93 7.77 -6.97 -0.92
C ASP A 93 6.81 -5.78 -1.01
N ILE A 94 6.55 -5.14 0.13
CA ILE A 94 5.43 -4.20 0.25
C ILE A 94 5.93 -2.87 0.79
N ALA A 95 5.57 -1.77 0.11
CA ALA A 95 5.69 -0.43 0.66
C ALA A 95 4.31 0.06 1.09
N VAL A 96 4.17 0.51 2.34
CA VAL A 96 2.94 1.12 2.87
C VAL A 96 3.22 2.52 3.36
N THR A 97 2.42 3.50 2.93
CA THR A 97 2.54 4.88 3.42
C THR A 97 1.70 5.08 4.69
N ASP A 98 2.26 5.79 5.65
CA ASP A 98 1.60 6.27 6.85
C ASP A 98 1.72 7.80 6.94
N TRP A 99 0.71 8.50 7.46
CA TRP A 99 0.76 9.95 7.70
C TRP A 99 1.19 10.33 9.11
N THR A 100 1.39 9.36 10.00
CA THR A 100 1.86 9.64 11.36
C THR A 100 3.18 10.44 11.32
N ASP A 101 3.29 11.45 12.18
CA ASP A 101 4.49 12.29 12.37
C ASP A 101 5.01 12.99 11.11
N GLY A 102 4.13 13.36 10.17
CA GLY A 102 4.48 14.11 8.95
C GLY A 102 4.57 13.25 7.70
N GLY A 103 4.80 11.94 7.85
CA GLY A 103 4.78 10.98 6.76
C GLY A 103 5.90 9.95 6.84
N LYS A 104 5.55 8.67 6.74
CA LYS A 104 6.48 7.55 6.74
C LYS A 104 6.17 6.59 5.60
N VAL A 105 7.20 5.91 5.12
CA VAL A 105 7.07 4.75 4.21
C VAL A 105 7.63 3.53 4.93
N HIS A 106 6.78 2.55 5.18
CA HIS A 106 7.16 1.27 5.74
C HIS A 106 7.45 0.29 4.61
N ILE A 107 8.69 -0.18 4.52
CA ILE A 107 9.13 -1.23 3.60
C ILE A 107 9.11 -2.55 4.35
N ILE A 108 8.41 -3.54 3.79
CA ILE A 108 8.12 -4.81 4.44
C ILE A 108 8.59 -5.92 3.49
N GLU A 109 9.63 -6.62 3.93
CA GLU A 109 10.15 -7.80 3.24
C GLU A 109 9.38 -9.02 3.72
N VAL A 110 8.87 -9.84 2.80
CA VAL A 110 7.94 -10.93 3.11
C VAL A 110 8.48 -12.27 2.64
N ASP A 111 8.47 -13.26 3.54
CA ASP A 111 8.62 -14.67 3.16
C ASP A 111 7.24 -15.24 2.84
N TRP A 112 6.92 -15.30 1.55
CA TRP A 112 5.66 -15.83 1.05
C TRP A 112 5.52 -17.35 1.21
N ARG A 113 6.61 -18.09 1.42
CA ARG A 113 6.54 -19.53 1.71
C ARG A 113 6.04 -19.77 3.13
N MET A 114 6.40 -18.88 4.05
CA MET A 114 6.01 -18.92 5.45
C MET A 114 4.85 -17.98 5.79
N ASN A 115 4.38 -17.17 4.83
CA ASN A 115 3.43 -16.09 5.03
C ASN A 115 3.83 -15.15 6.20
N ALA A 116 5.12 -14.81 6.29
CA ALA A 116 5.68 -14.10 7.44
C ALA A 116 6.48 -12.86 7.03
N ILE A 117 6.50 -11.83 7.88
CA ILE A 117 7.35 -10.66 7.70
C ILE A 117 8.79 -11.03 8.08
N LEU A 118 9.72 -10.92 7.14
CA LEU A 118 11.15 -11.14 7.35
C LEU A 118 11.82 -9.93 7.99
N LYS A 119 11.57 -8.75 7.42
CA LYS A 119 12.22 -7.51 7.80
C LYS A 119 11.31 -6.32 7.56
N MET A 120 11.47 -5.29 8.37
CA MET A 120 10.78 -4.02 8.21
C MET A 120 11.77 -2.88 8.33
N ASN A 121 11.73 -1.96 7.38
CA ASN A 121 12.47 -0.70 7.41
C ASN A 121 11.48 0.45 7.30
N VAL A 122 11.75 1.56 7.98
CA VAL A 122 10.91 2.77 7.93
C VAL A 122 11.75 3.91 7.37
N ILE A 123 11.19 4.60 6.38
CA ILE A 123 11.77 5.79 5.78
C ILE A 123 10.92 6.97 6.23
N ASP A 124 11.55 7.91 6.93
CA ASP A 124 10.93 9.13 7.41
C ASP A 124 11.30 10.34 6.52
N GLY A 125 10.86 11.54 6.92
CA GLY A 125 11.21 12.78 6.22
C GLY A 125 10.31 13.07 5.03
N PHE A 126 9.10 12.51 5.02
CA PHE A 126 8.06 12.89 4.08
C PHE A 126 7.11 13.92 4.68
N HIS A 127 6.36 14.59 3.80
CA HIS A 127 5.35 15.58 4.10
C HIS A 127 4.07 15.20 3.36
N ARG A 128 3.08 14.68 4.09
CA ARG A 128 1.73 14.39 3.57
C ARG A 128 1.79 13.54 2.28
N LEU A 129 2.18 12.27 2.38
CA LEU A 129 2.26 11.38 1.22
C LEU A 129 0.89 11.18 0.55
N GLU A 130 0.74 11.51 -0.71
CA GLU A 130 -0.53 11.34 -1.42
C GLU A 130 -0.60 9.99 -2.15
N HIS A 131 0.54 9.55 -2.71
CA HIS A 131 0.63 8.34 -3.51
C HIS A 131 2.03 7.74 -3.46
N ILE A 132 2.11 6.42 -3.61
CA ILE A 132 3.35 5.66 -3.76
C ILE A 132 3.23 4.71 -4.95
N THR A 133 4.29 4.57 -5.73
CA THR A 133 4.38 3.59 -6.80
C THR A 133 5.83 3.16 -7.01
N VAL A 134 6.05 2.15 -7.83
CA VAL A 134 7.39 1.67 -8.20
C VAL A 134 7.51 1.66 -9.72
N ASN A 135 8.66 2.10 -10.25
CA ASN A 135 8.92 2.03 -11.68
C ASN A 135 9.62 0.72 -12.07
N LYS A 136 9.87 0.53 -13.37
CA LYS A 136 10.54 -0.67 -13.91
C LYS A 136 11.98 -0.85 -13.45
N SER A 137 12.63 0.22 -12.97
CA SER A 137 13.99 0.21 -12.43
C SER A 137 14.00 -0.04 -10.91
N GLU A 138 12.86 -0.43 -10.33
CA GLU A 138 12.69 -0.67 -8.89
C GLU A 138 12.86 0.57 -8.00
N GLU A 139 12.79 1.76 -8.61
CA GLU A 139 12.77 3.01 -7.88
C GLU A 139 11.38 3.25 -7.30
N ILE A 140 11.32 3.65 -6.04
CA ILE A 140 10.08 4.04 -5.38
C ILE A 140 9.82 5.52 -5.65
N LEU A 141 8.64 5.82 -6.18
CA LEU A 141 8.16 7.15 -6.46
C LEU A 141 7.08 7.51 -5.42
N VAL A 142 7.31 8.60 -4.69
CA VAL A 142 6.39 9.11 -3.67
C VAL A 142 6.01 10.53 -4.00
N THR A 143 4.72 10.82 -4.09
CA THR A 143 4.22 12.20 -4.23
C THR A 143 3.85 12.76 -2.87
N GLU A 144 4.32 13.96 -2.57
CA GLU A 144 4.04 14.70 -1.34
C GLU A 144 3.06 15.84 -1.63
N GLY A 145 2.00 15.93 -0.84
CA GLY A 145 1.03 17.02 -0.87
C GLY A 145 1.48 18.21 -0.03
N GLN A 146 0.67 19.27 -0.02
CA GLN A 146 0.93 20.46 0.80
C GLN A 146 0.44 20.27 2.23
N LEU A 147 1.29 20.49 3.23
CA LEU A 147 0.85 20.69 4.61
C LEU A 147 0.27 22.11 4.76
N PHE A 148 -0.93 22.24 5.33
CA PHE A 148 -1.63 23.53 5.46
C PHE A 148 -0.70 24.62 6.01
N GLY A 149 -0.58 25.75 5.28
CA GLY A 149 0.15 26.94 5.73
C GLY A 149 1.68 26.91 5.60
N LYS A 150 2.30 25.81 5.14
CA LYS A 150 3.74 25.75 4.80
C LYS A 150 3.93 25.22 3.38
N TYR A 151 4.87 25.79 2.62
CA TYR A 151 5.24 25.31 1.28
C TYR A 151 6.11 24.04 1.30
N GLN A 152 6.16 23.31 2.42
CA GLN A 152 6.91 22.06 2.51
C GLN A 152 6.05 20.92 1.95
N GLY A 153 6.55 20.25 0.90
CA GLY A 153 5.84 19.23 0.14
C GLY A 153 5.67 19.63 -1.33
N CYS A 154 4.59 19.18 -1.98
CA CYS A 154 4.29 19.44 -3.40
C CYS A 154 5.36 18.92 -4.38
N CYS A 155 6.05 17.85 -4.02
CA CYS A 155 7.14 17.30 -4.82
C CYS A 155 6.98 15.78 -5.02
N LEU A 156 7.68 15.28 -6.03
CA LEU A 156 7.89 13.87 -6.28
C LEU A 156 9.28 13.50 -5.76
N LYS A 157 9.34 12.63 -4.74
CA LYS A 157 10.58 11.99 -4.29
C LYS A 157 10.76 10.67 -5.03
N ILE A 158 11.97 10.47 -5.52
CA ILE A 158 12.41 9.23 -6.19
C ILE A 158 13.51 8.62 -5.32
N MET A 159 13.24 7.43 -4.80
CA MET A 159 14.19 6.63 -4.04
C MET A 159 14.68 5.47 -4.89
N ASP A 160 15.96 5.16 -4.80
CA ASP A 160 16.54 4.02 -5.51
C ASP A 160 16.18 2.67 -4.86
N SER A 161 16.72 1.59 -5.42
CA SER A 161 16.53 0.23 -4.91
C SER A 161 17.11 0.02 -3.51
N GLU A 162 18.11 0.81 -3.12
CA GLU A 162 18.73 0.82 -1.78
C GLU A 162 17.95 1.68 -0.78
N ARG A 163 16.81 2.26 -1.21
CA ARG A 163 15.91 3.10 -0.41
C ARG A 163 16.52 4.46 -0.06
N ILE A 164 17.50 4.91 -0.84
CA ILE A 164 18.15 6.22 -0.69
C ILE A 164 17.46 7.23 -1.61
N LEU A 165 17.23 8.44 -1.11
CA LEU A 165 16.64 9.52 -1.91
C LEU A 165 17.61 9.92 -3.04
N LYS A 166 17.23 9.64 -4.28
CA LYS A 166 18.02 9.99 -5.47
C LYS A 166 17.70 11.39 -5.97
N LYS A 167 16.42 11.76 -5.94
CA LYS A 167 15.95 13.04 -6.51
C LYS A 167 14.63 13.48 -5.87
N ALA A 168 14.47 14.79 -5.72
CA ALA A 168 13.18 15.44 -5.51
C ALA A 168 12.85 16.34 -6.72
N ILE A 169 11.60 16.31 -7.18
CA ILE A 169 11.12 17.11 -8.31
C ILE A 169 9.92 17.92 -7.83
N GLY A 170 10.05 19.24 -7.78
CA GLY A 170 9.04 20.15 -7.23
C GLY A 170 9.68 21.45 -6.76
N PRO A 171 8.87 22.40 -6.25
CA PRO A 171 9.35 23.65 -5.67
C PRO A 171 10.22 23.44 -4.42
#